data_AF-I3T877-F1
#
_entry.id   AF-I3T877-F1
#
_cell.length_a   1.000
_cell.length_b   1.000
_cell.length_c   1.000
_cell.angle_alpha   90.00
_cell.angle_beta   90.00
_cell.angle_gamma   90.00
#
_symmetry.space_group_name_H-M   'P 1'
#
loop_
_entity.id
_entity.type
_entity.pdbx_description
1 polymer ?
#
loop_
_entity_poly.entity_id
_entity_poly.type
_entity_poly.pdbx_seq_one_letter_code
_entity_poly.pdbx_strand_id
1 'polypeptide(L)'
;MYEGMVKFHVISHHKLWGSMGDPNIASTHHLNMEQLTKTLSSLFNLYEANRNSNDVHENEAEFHSLYVLLNLGSHSKPMGEPLSLWFSHVSTSILKSKEMRFARRIVRSFRMGNYIDFFHTVAAEASYLQYCIMEPYINEVRSLALSYINFGGYKLHPYPLFKLSKHLMIEESDLESFCHSCGLETCADESGNKLLHTKQTTFSHPKGGFQKYSFLGLQDYER
;
A
#
# COMPACT_ATOMS: atom_id res chain seq x y z
N MET A 1 21.42 8.81 -12.89
CA MET A 1 20.73 10.09 -12.60
C MET A 1 19.23 9.88 -12.39
N TYR A 2 18.48 9.43 -13.41
CA TYR A 2 17.03 9.21 -13.30
C TYR A 2 16.61 8.23 -12.19
N GLU A 3 17.32 7.13 -12.00
CA GLU A 3 17.09 6.22 -10.87
C GLU A 3 17.10 6.96 -9.52
N GLY A 4 18.09 7.83 -9.30
CA GLY A 4 18.20 8.63 -8.07
C GLY A 4 17.08 9.65 -7.90
N MET A 5 16.59 10.23 -9.00
CA MET A 5 15.41 11.11 -9.00
C MET A 5 14.14 10.34 -8.62
N VAL A 6 13.93 9.13 -9.16
CA VAL A 6 12.82 8.26 -8.73
C VAL A 6 12.96 7.93 -7.25
N LYS A 7 14.15 7.49 -6.83
CA LYS A 7 14.73 7.50 -5.47
C LYS A 7 14.05 8.50 -4.54
N PHE A 8 14.40 9.75 -4.83
CA PHE A 8 14.01 10.94 -4.12
C PHE A 8 12.50 11.12 -4.09
N HIS A 9 11.82 10.96 -5.22
CA HIS A 9 10.38 11.19 -5.31
C HIS A 9 9.54 10.16 -4.56
N VAL A 10 9.92 8.87 -4.53
CA VAL A 10 9.15 7.88 -3.75
C VAL A 10 9.37 8.07 -2.24
N ILE A 11 10.58 8.41 -1.80
CA ILE A 11 10.84 8.73 -0.39
C ILE A 11 10.11 10.02 0.01
N SER A 12 10.09 11.02 -0.88
CA SER A 12 9.35 12.27 -0.65
C SER A 12 7.85 12.01 -0.58
N HIS A 13 7.31 11.13 -1.42
CA HIS A 13 5.90 10.72 -1.37
C HIS A 13 5.54 10.14 0.01
N HIS A 14 6.33 9.17 0.49
CA HIS A 14 6.18 8.57 1.82
C HIS A 14 6.19 9.62 2.95
N LYS A 15 7.14 10.57 2.91
CA LYS A 15 7.26 11.62 3.93
C LYS A 15 6.13 12.65 3.89
N LEU A 16 5.68 13.04 2.69
CA LEU A 16 4.63 14.04 2.51
C LEU A 16 3.24 13.49 2.86
N TRP A 17 3.02 12.19 2.66
CA TRP A 17 1.73 11.53 2.92
C TRP A 17 1.23 11.73 4.35
N GLY A 18 2.12 11.65 5.34
CA GLY A 18 1.78 11.81 6.77
C GLY A 18 1.23 13.18 7.15
N SER A 19 1.43 14.19 6.30
CA SER A 19 1.08 15.59 6.60
C SER A 19 0.08 16.19 5.60
N MET A 20 -0.69 15.34 4.93
CA MET A 20 -1.60 15.75 3.84
C MET A 20 -2.81 16.59 4.29
N GLY A 21 -2.98 16.81 5.59
CA GLY A 21 -3.97 17.76 6.13
C GLY A 21 -3.64 19.23 5.89
N ASP A 22 -2.39 19.58 5.56
CA ASP A 22 -1.99 20.93 5.17
C ASP A 22 -2.15 21.14 3.65
N PRO A 23 -2.93 22.14 3.19
CA PRO A 23 -3.10 22.45 1.76
C PRO A 23 -1.79 22.67 0.99
N ASN A 24 -0.76 23.24 1.61
CA ASN A 24 0.55 23.46 0.99
C ASN A 24 1.32 22.14 0.81
N ILE A 25 1.14 21.20 1.73
CA ILE A 25 1.73 19.86 1.64
C ILE A 25 0.99 19.05 0.59
N ALA A 26 -0.34 19.17 0.52
CA ALA A 26 -1.14 18.50 -0.51
C ALA A 26 -0.75 18.94 -1.94
N SER A 27 -0.51 20.24 -2.16
CA SER A 27 -0.05 20.74 -3.46
C SER A 27 1.37 20.26 -3.79
N THR A 28 2.28 20.28 -2.82
CA THR A 28 3.65 19.75 -2.97
C THR A 28 3.65 18.25 -3.26
N HIS A 29 2.81 17.49 -2.57
CA HIS A 29 2.61 16.07 -2.80
C HIS A 29 2.10 15.80 -4.22
N HIS A 30 1.14 16.58 -4.70
CA HIS A 30 0.64 16.45 -6.07
C HIS A 30 1.75 16.66 -7.10
N LEU A 31 2.54 17.73 -6.96
CA LEU A 31 3.69 18.00 -7.83
C LEU A 31 4.73 16.89 -7.76
N ASN A 32 5.02 16.37 -6.56
CA ASN A 32 5.94 15.25 -6.37
C ASN A 32 5.49 14.00 -7.16
N MET A 33 4.20 13.65 -7.11
CA MET A 33 3.65 12.51 -7.84
C MET A 33 3.69 12.71 -9.37
N GLU A 34 3.45 13.93 -9.84
CA GLU A 34 3.58 14.26 -11.25
C GLU A 34 5.04 14.08 -11.73
N GLN A 35 6.00 14.59 -10.96
CA GLN A 35 7.43 14.45 -11.30
C GLN A 35 7.92 13.01 -11.18
N LEU A 36 7.44 12.24 -10.19
CA LEU A 36 7.72 10.81 -10.08
C LEU A 36 7.35 10.07 -11.37
N THR A 37 6.16 10.32 -11.88
CA THR A 37 5.62 9.67 -13.07
C THR A 37 6.41 10.03 -14.32
N LYS A 38 6.69 11.33 -14.50
CA LYS A 38 7.51 11.83 -15.60
C LYS A 38 8.91 11.22 -15.58
N THR A 39 9.52 11.16 -14.39
CA THR A 39 10.86 10.60 -14.20
C THR A 39 10.87 9.11 -14.47
N LEU A 40 9.86 8.35 -14.04
CA LEU A 40 9.71 6.92 -14.37
C LEU A 40 9.59 6.70 -15.88
N SER A 41 8.76 7.48 -16.57
CA SER A 41 8.65 7.41 -18.04
C SER A 41 9.98 7.70 -18.73
N SER A 42 10.71 8.75 -18.31
CA SER A 42 12.04 9.04 -18.85
C SER A 42 13.05 7.93 -18.56
N LEU A 43 12.97 7.30 -17.38
CA LEU A 43 13.82 6.18 -17.00
C LEU A 43 13.55 4.96 -17.87
N PHE A 44 12.29 4.62 -18.14
CA PHE A 44 11.94 3.49 -18.99
C PHE A 44 12.37 3.71 -20.45
N ASN A 45 12.17 4.92 -20.99
CA ASN A 45 12.68 5.26 -22.32
C ASN A 45 14.20 5.15 -22.40
N LEU A 46 14.92 5.51 -21.33
CA LEU A 46 16.37 5.38 -21.26
C LEU A 46 16.80 3.90 -21.24
N TYR A 47 16.12 3.05 -20.46
CA TYR A 47 16.38 1.62 -20.46
C TYR A 47 16.14 0.99 -21.83
N GLU A 48 15.07 1.38 -22.52
CA GLU A 48 14.76 0.91 -23.87
C GLU A 48 15.82 1.38 -24.88
N ALA A 49 16.20 2.65 -24.85
CA ALA A 49 17.21 3.22 -25.76
C ALA A 49 18.61 2.61 -25.56
N ASN A 50 18.95 2.21 -24.34
CA ASN A 50 20.24 1.60 -24.00
C ASN A 50 20.24 0.07 -24.12
N ARG A 51 19.13 -0.55 -24.56
CA ARG A 51 19.00 -2.00 -24.67
C ARG A 51 19.82 -2.54 -25.85
N ASN A 52 21.13 -2.59 -25.66
CA ASN A 52 22.09 -3.21 -26.55
C ASN A 52 22.44 -4.59 -25.97
N SER A 53 22.07 -5.66 -26.68
CA SER A 53 22.42 -7.06 -26.39
C SER A 53 21.97 -7.63 -25.03
N ASN A 54 20.73 -8.13 -24.93
CA ASN A 54 20.21 -9.08 -23.93
C ASN A 54 20.43 -8.81 -22.42
N ASP A 55 21.17 -7.79 -22.03
CA ASP A 55 21.50 -7.50 -20.65
C ASP A 55 20.44 -6.58 -20.06
N VAL A 56 19.79 -7.05 -19.00
CA VAL A 56 18.79 -6.29 -18.27
C VAL A 56 19.53 -5.44 -17.26
N HIS A 57 19.25 -4.14 -17.19
CA HIS A 57 19.88 -3.31 -16.16
C HIS A 57 19.48 -3.82 -14.77
N GLU A 58 20.45 -3.92 -13.86
CA GLU A 58 20.31 -4.57 -12.56
C GLU A 58 19.06 -4.12 -11.78
N ASN A 59 18.76 -2.81 -11.80
CA ASN A 59 17.65 -2.22 -11.06
C ASN A 59 16.36 -2.07 -11.87
N GLU A 60 16.36 -2.38 -13.18
CA GLU A 60 15.23 -2.11 -14.08
C GLU A 60 13.93 -2.70 -13.55
N ALA A 61 13.99 -3.93 -13.03
CA ALA A 61 12.86 -4.62 -12.44
C ALA A 61 12.27 -3.92 -11.20
N GLU A 62 13.12 -3.36 -10.34
CA GLU A 62 12.65 -2.62 -9.16
C GLU A 62 11.82 -1.41 -9.60
N PHE A 63 12.33 -0.59 -10.54
CA PHE A 63 11.61 0.60 -10.99
C PHE A 63 10.32 0.29 -11.76
N HIS A 64 10.29 -0.79 -12.55
CA HIS A 64 9.03 -1.28 -13.16
C HIS A 64 8.01 -1.70 -12.09
N SER A 65 8.46 -2.34 -11.01
CA SER A 65 7.59 -2.74 -9.90
C SER A 65 6.97 -1.54 -9.19
N LEU A 66 7.74 -0.45 -9.01
CA LEU A 66 7.26 0.79 -8.43
C LEU A 66 6.12 1.41 -9.26
N TYR A 67 6.27 1.44 -10.59
CA TYR A 67 5.22 1.92 -11.49
C TYR A 67 3.93 1.11 -11.37
N VAL A 68 4.04 -0.22 -11.26
CA VAL A 68 2.86 -1.09 -11.07
C VAL A 68 2.17 -0.83 -9.73
N LEU A 69 2.93 -0.62 -8.65
CA LEU A 69 2.39 -0.36 -7.32
C LEU A 69 1.74 1.03 -7.20
N LEU A 70 2.16 2.02 -7.99
CA LEU A 70 1.50 3.33 -8.08
C LEU A 70 0.07 3.27 -8.61
N ASN A 71 -0.33 2.14 -9.21
CA ASN A 71 -1.64 1.92 -9.82
C ASN A 71 -2.56 1.02 -8.97
N LEU A 72 -2.33 0.91 -7.65
CA LEU A 72 -3.13 0.05 -6.76
C LEU A 72 -4.55 0.61 -6.51
N GLY A 73 -4.66 1.89 -6.12
CA GLY A 73 -5.91 2.43 -5.59
C GLY A 73 -6.86 3.05 -6.61
N SER A 74 -8.15 3.09 -6.28
CA SER A 74 -9.20 3.70 -7.12
C SER A 74 -9.05 5.22 -7.28
N HIS A 75 -8.35 5.87 -6.34
CA HIS A 75 -8.07 7.30 -6.33
C HIS A 75 -6.76 7.68 -7.05
N SER A 76 -5.92 6.72 -7.43
CA SER A 76 -4.78 7.04 -8.29
C SER A 76 -5.33 7.46 -9.65
N LYS A 77 -5.09 8.71 -10.06
CA LYS A 77 -5.39 9.14 -11.42
C LYS A 77 -4.74 8.13 -12.37
N PRO A 78 -5.42 7.66 -13.43
CA PRO A 78 -4.83 6.75 -14.40
C PRO A 78 -3.49 7.30 -14.87
N MET A 79 -2.40 6.60 -14.54
CA MET A 79 -1.06 7.04 -14.88
C MET A 79 -0.71 6.55 -16.27
N GLY A 80 -1.18 7.27 -17.29
CA GLY A 80 -0.95 6.90 -18.69
C GLY A 80 -1.88 5.78 -19.15
N GLU A 81 -1.32 4.79 -19.84
CA GLU A 81 -2.08 3.68 -20.40
C GLU A 81 -2.54 2.67 -19.32
N PRO A 82 -3.61 1.88 -19.56
CA PRO A 82 -4.02 0.83 -18.63
C PRO A 82 -2.88 -0.17 -18.37
N LEU A 83 -2.71 -0.60 -17.12
CA LEU A 83 -1.67 -1.58 -16.75
C LEU A 83 -1.68 -2.84 -17.62
N SER A 84 -2.86 -3.29 -18.07
CA SER A 84 -2.98 -4.44 -18.98
C SER A 84 -2.27 -4.24 -20.31
N LEU A 85 -2.30 -3.03 -20.86
CA LEU A 85 -1.60 -2.67 -22.09
C LEU A 85 -0.12 -2.44 -21.79
N TRP A 86 0.20 -1.71 -20.72
CA TRP A 86 1.57 -1.46 -20.29
C TRP A 86 2.39 -2.74 -20.10
N PHE A 87 1.80 -3.78 -19.49
CA PHE A 87 2.47 -5.08 -19.33
C PHE A 87 2.88 -5.74 -20.65
N SER A 88 2.21 -5.44 -21.77
CA SER A 88 2.57 -5.98 -23.08
C SER A 88 3.89 -5.43 -23.62
N HIS A 89 4.29 -4.24 -23.15
CA HIS A 89 5.54 -3.58 -23.53
C HIS A 89 6.74 -4.02 -22.66
N VAL A 90 6.50 -4.72 -21.54
CA VAL A 90 7.54 -5.13 -20.59
C VAL A 90 8.15 -6.47 -20.98
N SER A 91 9.48 -6.59 -20.93
CA SER A 91 10.17 -7.82 -21.31
C SER A 91 9.86 -8.98 -20.35
N THR A 92 9.89 -10.20 -20.89
CA THR A 92 9.61 -11.41 -20.09
C THR A 92 10.62 -11.62 -18.94
N SER A 93 11.88 -11.22 -19.12
CA SER A 93 12.90 -11.30 -18.07
C SER A 93 12.55 -10.41 -16.87
N ILE A 94 12.15 -9.15 -17.13
CA ILE A 94 11.68 -8.22 -16.09
C ILE A 94 10.42 -8.76 -15.43
N LEU A 95 9.47 -9.28 -16.20
CA LEU A 95 8.24 -9.86 -15.65
C LEU A 95 8.49 -11.08 -14.75
N LYS A 96 9.59 -11.81 -14.93
CA LYS A 96 9.94 -12.98 -14.10
C LYS A 96 10.77 -12.63 -12.85
N SER A 97 11.27 -11.39 -12.76
CA SER A 97 11.99 -10.87 -11.60
C SER A 97 11.22 -11.02 -10.29
N LYS A 98 11.91 -10.97 -9.15
CA LYS A 98 11.27 -11.05 -7.83
C LYS A 98 10.42 -9.80 -7.57
N GLU A 99 10.91 -8.64 -7.99
CA GLU A 99 10.28 -7.33 -7.83
C GLU A 99 8.95 -7.28 -8.57
N MET A 100 8.89 -7.79 -9.80
CA MET A 100 7.63 -7.83 -10.53
C MET A 100 6.67 -8.93 -10.07
N ARG A 101 7.18 -10.08 -9.60
CA ARG A 101 6.31 -11.10 -9.01
C ARG A 101 5.63 -10.56 -7.75
N PHE A 102 6.39 -9.85 -6.91
CA PHE A 102 5.85 -9.12 -5.76
C PHE A 102 4.77 -8.13 -6.19
N ALA A 103 5.08 -7.18 -7.07
CA ALA A 103 4.12 -6.13 -7.44
C ALA A 103 2.83 -6.69 -8.06
N ARG A 104 2.91 -7.71 -8.93
CA ARG A 104 1.71 -8.37 -9.46
C ARG A 104 0.91 -9.10 -8.40
N ARG A 105 1.56 -9.75 -7.43
CA ARG A 105 0.87 -10.42 -6.32
C ARG A 105 0.13 -9.40 -5.47
N ILE A 106 0.77 -8.29 -5.12
CA ILE A 106 0.14 -7.18 -4.41
C ILE A 106 -1.07 -6.64 -5.17
N VAL A 107 -0.94 -6.31 -6.45
CA VAL A 107 -2.06 -5.82 -7.27
C VAL A 107 -3.23 -6.80 -7.27
N ARG A 108 -2.94 -8.09 -7.42
CA ARG A 108 -3.96 -9.14 -7.40
C ARG A 108 -4.66 -9.22 -6.05
N SER A 109 -3.90 -9.22 -4.96
CA SER A 109 -4.44 -9.35 -3.59
C SER A 109 -5.23 -8.11 -3.17
N PHE A 110 -4.77 -6.92 -3.55
CA PHE A 110 -5.50 -5.67 -3.38
C PHE A 110 -6.84 -5.70 -4.12
N ARG A 111 -6.85 -6.01 -5.43
CA ARG A 111 -8.07 -6.02 -6.26
C ARG A 111 -9.08 -7.08 -5.84
N MET A 112 -8.63 -8.22 -5.32
CA MET A 112 -9.51 -9.28 -4.81
C MET A 112 -9.95 -9.07 -3.35
N GLY A 113 -9.48 -8.00 -2.69
CA GLY A 113 -9.74 -7.78 -1.26
C GLY A 113 -9.11 -8.83 -0.34
N ASN A 114 -8.10 -9.57 -0.81
CA ASN A 114 -7.39 -10.57 0.00
C ASN A 114 -6.34 -9.89 0.89
N TYR A 115 -6.81 -9.26 1.97
CA TYR A 115 -5.98 -8.52 2.90
C TYR A 115 -4.93 -9.41 3.60
N ILE A 116 -5.24 -10.67 3.87
CA ILE A 116 -4.29 -11.62 4.49
C ILE A 116 -3.08 -11.83 3.57
N ASP A 117 -3.31 -12.16 2.30
CA ASP A 117 -2.20 -12.34 1.34
C ASP A 117 -1.45 -11.02 1.11
N PHE A 118 -2.16 -9.90 1.06
CA PHE A 118 -1.55 -8.57 0.94
C PHE A 118 -0.56 -8.31 2.09
N PHE A 119 -1.00 -8.40 3.35
CA PHE A 119 -0.16 -8.11 4.52
C PHE A 119 1.01 -9.07 4.66
N HIS A 120 0.79 -10.37 4.46
CA HIS A 120 1.87 -11.36 4.50
C HIS A 120 2.89 -11.14 3.38
N THR A 121 2.45 -10.81 2.17
CA THR A 121 3.37 -10.56 1.05
C THR A 121 4.19 -9.30 1.31
N VAL A 122 3.58 -8.21 1.81
CA VAL A 122 4.30 -6.98 2.17
C VAL A 122 5.36 -7.26 3.23
N ALA A 123 4.99 -7.91 4.33
CA ALA A 123 5.90 -8.19 5.44
C ALA A 123 7.08 -9.09 5.03
N ALA A 124 6.86 -10.03 4.11
CA ALA A 124 7.88 -11.01 3.74
C ALA A 124 8.81 -10.55 2.60
N GLU A 125 8.31 -9.74 1.67
CA GLU A 125 8.97 -9.54 0.36
C GLU A 125 9.21 -8.07 -0.01
N ALA A 126 8.58 -7.09 0.64
CA ALA A 126 8.65 -5.70 0.20
C ALA A 126 10.06 -5.11 0.35
N SER A 127 10.58 -4.52 -0.73
CA SER A 127 11.73 -3.62 -0.62
C SER A 127 11.32 -2.29 0.05
N TYR A 128 12.29 -1.55 0.59
CA TYR A 128 12.04 -0.24 1.19
C TYR A 128 11.29 0.72 0.22
N LEU A 129 11.72 0.78 -1.05
CA LEU A 129 11.07 1.66 -2.03
C LEU A 129 9.65 1.20 -2.37
N GLN A 130 9.44 -0.12 -2.48
CA GLN A 130 8.12 -0.68 -2.72
C GLN A 130 7.18 -0.39 -1.53
N TYR A 131 7.66 -0.55 -0.30
CA TYR A 131 6.92 -0.19 0.91
C TYR A 131 6.54 1.30 0.93
N CYS A 132 7.49 2.20 0.65
CA CYS A 132 7.24 3.64 0.59
C CYS A 132 6.14 4.04 -0.40
N ILE A 133 6.04 3.37 -1.55
CA ILE A 133 4.95 3.60 -2.53
C ILE A 133 3.63 3.00 -2.04
N MET A 134 3.69 1.87 -1.34
CA MET A 134 2.49 1.14 -0.93
C MET A 134 1.85 1.65 0.36
N GLU A 135 2.61 2.34 1.20
CA GLU A 135 2.18 2.78 2.54
C GLU A 135 0.82 3.51 2.54
N PRO A 136 0.51 4.43 1.60
CA PRO A 136 -0.80 5.08 1.54
C PRO A 136 -1.99 4.12 1.46
N TYR A 137 -1.81 2.96 0.82
CA TYR A 137 -2.86 1.97 0.59
C TYR A 137 -3.00 0.99 1.76
N ILE A 138 -2.04 0.92 2.67
CA ILE A 138 -2.06 -0.01 3.80
C ILE A 138 -3.33 0.18 4.63
N ASN A 139 -3.65 1.43 4.98
CA ASN A 139 -4.84 1.73 5.77
C ASN A 139 -6.14 1.55 4.99
N GLU A 140 -6.12 1.73 3.67
CA GLU A 140 -7.27 1.39 2.81
C GLU A 140 -7.57 -0.11 2.90
N VAL A 141 -6.54 -0.97 2.81
CA VAL A 141 -6.68 -2.42 2.98
C VAL A 141 -7.12 -2.79 4.40
N ARG A 142 -6.60 -2.12 5.45
CA ARG A 142 -7.06 -2.32 6.84
C ARG A 142 -8.55 -1.98 6.98
N SER A 143 -8.99 -0.87 6.40
CA SER A 143 -10.41 -0.45 6.44
C SER A 143 -11.31 -1.44 5.69
N LEU A 144 -10.87 -1.93 4.53
CA LEU A 144 -11.55 -2.99 3.79
C LEU A 144 -11.67 -4.27 4.64
N ALA A 145 -10.59 -4.68 5.31
CA ALA A 145 -10.60 -5.85 6.18
C ALA A 145 -11.60 -5.69 7.34
N LEU A 146 -11.63 -4.52 7.99
CA LEU A 146 -12.63 -4.21 9.03
C LEU A 146 -14.06 -4.31 8.48
N SER A 147 -14.31 -3.82 7.27
CA SER A 147 -15.63 -3.93 6.62
C SER A 147 -16.05 -5.39 6.45
N TYR A 148 -15.13 -6.27 6.06
CA TYR A 148 -15.39 -7.70 5.87
C TYR A 148 -15.61 -8.42 7.20
N ILE A 149 -14.82 -8.13 8.22
CA ILE A 149 -15.00 -8.72 9.56
C ILE A 149 -16.33 -8.26 10.17
N ASN A 150 -16.63 -6.96 10.08
CA ASN A 150 -17.89 -6.41 10.57
C ASN A 150 -19.09 -7.01 9.83
N PHE A 151 -19.01 -7.15 8.51
CA PHE A 151 -20.09 -7.72 7.71
C PHE A 151 -20.21 -9.24 7.88
N GLY A 152 -19.11 -9.99 7.87
CA GLY A 152 -19.12 -11.46 7.86
C GLY A 152 -19.20 -12.10 9.25
N GLY A 153 -18.87 -11.37 10.31
CA GLY A 153 -18.81 -11.91 11.66
C GLY A 153 -20.17 -12.25 12.28
N TYR A 154 -20.17 -13.23 13.18
CA TYR A 154 -21.36 -13.64 13.91
C TYR A 154 -21.61 -12.76 15.13
N LYS A 155 -22.83 -12.21 15.26
CA LYS A 155 -23.17 -11.19 16.29
C LYS A 155 -22.88 -11.64 17.73
N LEU A 156 -23.03 -12.95 18.02
CA LEU A 156 -22.79 -13.50 19.37
C LEU A 156 -21.33 -13.89 19.60
N HIS A 157 -20.46 -13.74 18.59
CA HIS A 157 -19.05 -14.06 18.70
C HIS A 157 -18.20 -12.88 18.22
N PRO A 158 -18.01 -11.86 19.08
CA PRO A 158 -17.12 -10.74 18.81
C PRO A 158 -15.72 -11.21 18.43
N TYR A 159 -15.08 -10.48 17.53
CA TYR A 159 -13.77 -10.88 17.00
C TYR A 159 -12.64 -10.42 17.93
N PRO A 160 -11.69 -11.29 18.34
CA PRO A 160 -10.57 -10.89 19.18
C PRO A 160 -9.65 -9.87 18.51
N LEU A 161 -9.49 -8.70 19.11
CA LEU A 161 -8.76 -7.58 18.52
C LEU A 161 -7.27 -7.90 18.39
N PHE A 162 -6.68 -8.57 19.39
CA PHE A 162 -5.31 -9.09 19.32
C PHE A 162 -5.06 -9.99 18.10
N LYS A 163 -5.99 -10.89 17.77
CA LYS A 163 -5.84 -11.77 16.59
C LYS A 163 -5.92 -10.96 15.30
N LEU A 164 -6.84 -9.99 15.25
CA LEU A 164 -7.01 -9.12 14.10
C LEU A 164 -5.79 -8.22 13.89
N SER A 165 -5.20 -7.71 14.97
CA SER A 165 -4.02 -6.82 14.90
C SER A 165 -2.83 -7.53 14.27
N LYS A 166 -2.63 -8.83 14.57
CA LYS A 166 -1.61 -9.66 13.89
C LYS A 166 -1.90 -9.87 12.40
N HIS A 167 -3.16 -10.11 12.02
CA HIS A 167 -3.51 -10.23 10.59
C HIS A 167 -3.34 -8.92 9.81
N LEU A 168 -3.52 -7.77 10.47
CA LEU A 168 -3.46 -6.44 9.86
C LEU A 168 -2.12 -5.73 10.06
N MET A 169 -1.13 -6.43 10.62
CA MET A 169 0.22 -5.95 10.89
C MET A 169 0.22 -4.56 11.56
N ILE A 170 -0.58 -4.39 12.61
CA ILE A 170 -0.77 -3.14 13.36
C ILE A 170 -0.75 -3.45 14.86
N GLU A 171 -0.30 -2.51 15.70
CA GLU A 171 -0.41 -2.68 17.15
C GLU A 171 -1.87 -2.77 17.60
N GLU A 172 -2.15 -3.47 18.69
CA GLU A 172 -3.54 -3.67 19.14
C GLU A 172 -4.20 -2.38 19.60
N SER A 173 -3.46 -1.48 20.26
CA SER A 173 -3.94 -0.14 20.64
C SER A 173 -4.27 0.74 19.43
N ASP A 174 -3.45 0.62 18.39
CA ASP A 174 -3.61 1.36 17.14
C ASP A 174 -4.80 0.82 16.36
N LEU A 175 -4.99 -0.50 16.34
CA LEU A 175 -6.17 -1.11 15.74
C LEU A 175 -7.46 -0.68 16.43
N GLU A 176 -7.45 -0.55 17.77
CA GLU A 176 -8.62 -0.04 18.50
C GLU A 176 -8.96 1.38 18.06
N SER A 177 -7.97 2.26 18.04
CA SER A 177 -8.13 3.65 17.56
C SER A 177 -8.61 3.68 16.11
N PHE A 178 -8.09 2.78 15.27
CA PHE A 178 -8.48 2.64 13.88
C PHE A 178 -9.94 2.18 13.73
N CYS A 179 -10.40 1.21 14.53
CA CYS A 179 -11.80 0.79 14.59
C CYS A 179 -12.71 1.97 14.91
N HIS A 180 -12.38 2.76 15.94
CA HIS A 180 -13.17 3.94 16.33
C HIS A 180 -13.21 4.99 15.21
N SER A 181 -12.09 5.21 14.52
CA SER A 181 -12.03 6.11 13.36
C SER A 181 -12.92 5.66 12.19
N CYS A 182 -13.15 4.35 12.08
CA CYS A 182 -14.08 3.75 11.11
C CYS A 182 -15.54 3.67 11.64
N GLY A 183 -15.83 4.27 12.80
CA GLY A 183 -17.15 4.25 13.43
C GLY A 183 -17.54 2.91 14.07
N LEU A 184 -16.58 2.03 14.33
CA LEU A 184 -16.81 0.76 15.00
C LEU A 184 -16.46 0.86 16.48
N GLU A 185 -17.31 0.31 17.34
CA GLU A 185 -17.07 0.20 18.78
C GLU A 185 -16.32 -1.10 19.11
N THR A 186 -15.41 -1.02 20.09
CA THR A 186 -14.72 -2.15 20.71
C THR A 186 -15.22 -2.32 22.15
N CYS A 187 -15.13 -3.52 22.70
CA CYS A 187 -15.41 -3.80 24.11
C CYS A 187 -14.28 -4.63 24.73
N ALA A 188 -14.30 -4.75 26.06
CA ALA A 188 -13.42 -5.67 26.77
C ALA A 188 -14.26 -6.81 27.38
N ASP A 189 -13.72 -8.02 27.36
CA ASP A 189 -14.30 -9.14 28.12
C ASP A 189 -13.94 -9.07 29.62
N GLU A 190 -14.44 -10.01 30.41
CA GLU A 190 -14.18 -10.10 31.86
C GLU A 190 -12.68 -10.27 32.18
N SER A 191 -11.89 -10.76 31.23
CA SER A 191 -10.44 -10.93 31.35
C SER A 191 -9.66 -9.71 30.86
N GLY A 192 -10.35 -8.67 30.38
CA GLY A 192 -9.75 -7.46 29.82
C GLY A 192 -9.29 -7.58 28.36
N ASN A 193 -9.60 -8.67 27.66
CA ASN A 193 -9.25 -8.81 26.25
C ASN A 193 -10.15 -7.92 25.40
N LYS A 194 -9.55 -7.20 24.45
CA LYS A 194 -10.29 -6.33 23.54
C LYS A 194 -10.95 -7.14 22.43
N LEU A 195 -12.21 -6.82 22.16
CA LEU A 195 -13.06 -7.48 21.18
C LEU A 195 -13.70 -6.46 20.26
N LEU A 196 -13.88 -6.84 18.99
CA LEU A 196 -14.64 -6.08 18.00
C LEU A 196 -16.03 -6.70 17.83
N HIS A 197 -17.07 -5.95 18.20
CA HIS A 197 -18.44 -6.34 17.84
C HIS A 197 -18.63 -6.29 16.33
N THR A 198 -19.36 -7.26 15.77
CA THR A 198 -19.65 -7.31 14.34
C THR A 198 -21.11 -6.95 14.07
N LYS A 199 -21.45 -6.73 12.80
CA LYS A 199 -22.76 -6.27 12.33
C LYS A 199 -23.15 -4.87 12.81
N GLN A 200 -22.16 -4.01 13.07
CA GLN A 200 -22.38 -2.60 13.40
C GLN A 200 -22.74 -1.83 12.13
N THR A 201 -23.86 -1.09 12.15
CA THR A 201 -24.34 -0.29 11.00
C THR A 201 -23.61 1.06 10.87
N THR A 202 -22.77 1.40 11.84
CA THR A 202 -22.03 2.66 11.95
C THR A 202 -20.71 2.66 11.18
N PHE A 203 -20.32 1.53 10.56
CA PHE A 203 -19.10 1.44 9.76
C PHE A 203 -19.07 2.52 8.68
N SER A 204 -17.97 3.26 8.62
CA SER A 204 -17.71 4.25 7.57
C SER A 204 -16.22 4.39 7.31
N HIS A 205 -15.87 4.81 6.09
CA HIS A 205 -14.49 5.20 5.81
C HIS A 205 -14.21 6.58 6.43
N PRO A 206 -13.06 6.77 7.11
CA PRO A 206 -12.68 8.05 7.70
C PRO A 206 -12.70 9.20 6.68
N LYS A 207 -13.52 10.22 6.92
CA LYS A 207 -13.72 11.34 5.98
C LYS A 207 -12.49 12.24 5.82
N GLY A 208 -11.59 12.28 6.81
CA GLY A 208 -10.37 13.09 6.82
C GLY A 208 -9.11 12.36 6.33
N GLY A 209 -9.27 11.18 5.71
CA GLY A 209 -8.15 10.27 5.45
C GLY A 209 -7.77 9.46 6.70
N PHE A 210 -6.76 8.62 6.55
CA PHE A 210 -6.30 7.75 7.63
C PHE A 210 -5.13 8.36 8.39
N GLN A 211 -5.15 8.26 9.72
CA GLN A 211 -3.97 8.50 10.55
C GLN A 211 -2.84 7.52 10.16
N LYS A 212 -1.58 7.95 10.33
CA LYS A 212 -0.43 7.06 10.14
C LYS A 212 -0.35 6.06 11.30
N TYR A 213 -0.27 4.78 10.95
CA TYR A 213 -0.08 3.67 11.90
C TYR A 213 1.07 2.81 11.42
N SER A 214 1.94 2.41 12.34
CA SER A 214 3.10 1.61 12.00
C SER A 214 2.72 0.25 11.40
N PHE A 215 3.60 -0.27 10.56
CA PHE A 215 3.53 -1.63 10.06
C PHE A 215 4.40 -2.56 10.88
N LEU A 216 3.78 -3.52 11.55
CA LEU A 216 4.51 -4.49 12.37
C LEU A 216 5.47 -5.33 11.53
N GLY A 217 6.75 -5.33 11.89
CA GLY A 217 7.81 -6.05 11.20
C GLY A 217 8.58 -5.22 10.18
N LEU A 218 8.15 -3.98 9.89
CA LEU A 218 8.83 -3.05 8.99
C LEU A 218 9.11 -1.68 9.64
N GLN A 219 9.19 -1.63 10.98
CA GLN A 219 9.41 -0.37 11.70
C GLN A 219 10.73 0.33 11.32
N ASP A 220 11.74 -0.41 10.88
CA ASP A 220 12.99 0.17 10.40
C ASP A 220 12.82 0.97 9.09
N TYR A 221 11.76 0.74 8.33
CA TYR A 221 11.42 1.51 7.13
C TYR A 221 10.71 2.82 7.46
N GLU A 222 10.37 3.06 8.73
CA GLU A 222 9.66 4.25 9.19
C GLU A 222 10.58 5.32 9.80
N ARG A 223 11.89 5.05 9.87
CA ARG A 223 12.94 5.95 10.39
C ARG A 223 13.53 6.84 9.29
#